data_AF-A0A538RXY5-F1
#
_entry.id   AF-A0A538RXY5-F1
#
_cell.length_a   1.000
_cell.length_b   1.000
_cell.length_c   1.000
_cell.angle_alpha   90.00
_cell.angle_beta   90.00
_cell.angle_gamma   90.00
#
_symmetry.space_group_name_H-M   'P 1'
#
loop_
_entity.id
_entity.type
_entity.pdbx_description
1 polymer ?
#
loop_
_entity_poly.entity_id
_entity_poly.type
_entity_poly.pdbx_seq_one_letter_code
_entity_poly.pdbx_strand_id
1 'polypeptide(L)' 'MSDQEAAREATRRWGKAGFVKHRPKATDLGLKPYAVGKRDGVLFVSLGEGTSWEEAFAEADQQRE' A
#
# COMPACT_ATOMS: atom_id res chain seq x y z
N MET A 1 10.26 -4.46 -5.38
CA MET A 1 10.01 -4.85 -3.97
C MET A 1 9.04 -6.02 -3.99
N SER A 2 9.22 -7.01 -3.12
CA SER A 2 8.31 -8.15 -2.96
C SER A 2 7.19 -7.86 -1.95
N ASP A 3 6.14 -8.67 -1.95
CA ASP A 3 5.00 -8.53 -1.01
C ASP A 3 5.46 -8.61 0.46
N GLN A 4 6.45 -9.45 0.78
CA GLN A 4 7.00 -9.57 2.12
C GLN A 4 7.78 -8.32 2.54
N GLU A 5 8.58 -7.75 1.63
CA GLU A 5 9.31 -6.51 1.88
C GLU A 5 8.34 -5.34 2.06
N ALA A 6 7.30 -5.26 1.23
CA ALA A 6 6.27 -4.24 1.34
C ALA A 6 5.52 -4.31 2.68
N ALA A 7 5.16 -5.52 3.14
CA ALA A 7 4.52 -5.69 4.45
C ALA A 7 5.44 -5.29 5.61
N ARG A 8 6.74 -5.63 5.55
CA ARG A 8 7.73 -5.21 6.56
C ARG A 8 7.90 -3.69 6.56
N GLU A 9 7.95 -3.08 5.38
CA GLU A 9 8.09 -1.64 5.22
C GLU A 9 6.86 -0.89 5.74
N ALA A 10 5.64 -1.35 5.42
CA ALA A 10 4.42 -0.77 5.97
C ALA A 10 4.37 -0.88 7.51
N THR A 11 4.79 -2.03 8.05
CA THR A 11 4.90 -2.22 9.51
C THR A 11 5.93 -1.28 10.12
N ARG A 12 7.07 -1.06 9.44
CA ARG A 12 8.12 -0.11 9.88
C ARG A 12 7.60 1.32 9.91
N ARG A 13 6.82 1.75 8.91
CA ARG A 13 6.32 3.12 8.77
C ARG A 13 5.14 3.43 9.69
N TRP A 14 4.22 2.49 9.88
CA TRP A 14 2.93 2.73 10.54
C TRP A 14 2.63 1.77 11.70
N GLY A 15 3.62 1.01 12.15
CA GLY A 15 3.49 0.06 13.26
C GLY A 15 2.55 -1.09 12.93
N LYS A 16 1.87 -1.64 13.95
CA LYS A 16 0.94 -2.76 13.79
C LYS A 16 -0.25 -2.47 12.86
N ALA A 17 -0.55 -1.20 12.61
CA ALA A 17 -1.59 -0.78 11.67
C ALA A 17 -1.10 -0.78 10.22
N GLY A 18 0.20 -0.85 9.96
CA GLY A 18 0.75 -0.87 8.60
C GLY A 18 0.25 -2.07 7.81
N PHE A 19 -0.33 -1.81 6.65
CA PHE A 19 -0.94 -2.84 5.82
C PHE A 19 -0.70 -2.57 4.33
N VAL A 20 -0.57 -3.66 3.57
CA VAL A 20 -0.41 -3.63 2.12
C VAL A 20 -1.48 -4.50 1.46
N LYS A 21 -1.98 -4.08 0.30
CA LYS A 21 -3.03 -4.77 -0.43
C LYS A 21 -2.65 -4.90 -1.90
N HIS A 22 -2.46 -6.13 -2.35
CA HIS A 22 -2.20 -6.47 -3.74
C HIS A 22 -3.50 -6.98 -4.38
N ARG A 23 -3.95 -6.32 -5.45
CA ARG A 23 -5.16 -6.65 -6.23
C ARG A 23 -4.77 -6.90 -7.70
N PRO A 24 -4.27 -8.09 -8.07
CA PRO A 24 -3.80 -8.37 -9.43
C PRO A 24 -4.86 -8.08 -10.52
N LYS A 25 -6.13 -8.40 -10.24
CA LYS A 25 -7.27 -8.15 -11.16
C LYS A 25 -7.63 -6.67 -11.32
N ALA A 26 -7.02 -5.77 -10.54
CA ALA A 26 -7.27 -4.33 -10.70
C ALA A 26 -6.72 -3.81 -12.04
N THR A 27 -5.66 -4.44 -12.55
CA THR A 27 -5.06 -4.10 -13.84
C THR A 27 -6.05 -4.31 -15.00
N ASP A 28 -6.89 -5.35 -14.92
CA ASP A 28 -7.94 -5.64 -15.92
C ASP A 28 -8.99 -4.52 -16.00
N LEU A 29 -9.10 -3.70 -14.95
CA LEU A 29 -10.00 -2.56 -14.84
C LEU A 29 -9.29 -1.21 -15.05
N GLY A 30 -8.01 -1.22 -15.45
CA GLY A 30 -7.20 0.00 -15.61
C GLY A 30 -6.83 0.68 -14.29
N LEU A 31 -6.94 -0.03 -13.16
CA LEU A 31 -6.65 0.50 -11.82
C LEU A 31 -5.26 0.07 -11.33
N LYS A 32 -4.71 0.84 -10.39
CA LYS A 32 -3.45 0.55 -9.71
C LYS A 32 -3.58 -0.70 -8.80
N PRO A 33 -2.85 -1.80 -9.07
CA PRO A 33 -3.01 -3.06 -8.34
C PRO A 33 -2.39 -3.06 -6.93
N TYR A 34 -1.47 -2.15 -6.62
CA TYR A 34 -0.80 -2.08 -5.33
C TYR A 34 -1.34 -0.93 -4.50
N ALA A 35 -1.68 -1.17 -3.25
CA ALA A 35 -2.10 -0.14 -2.31
C ALA A 35 -1.42 -0.34 -0.95
N VAL A 36 -0.94 0.74 -0.35
CA VAL A 36 -0.29 0.76 0.97
C VAL A 36 -1.01 1.73 1.89
N GLY A 37 -1.06 1.42 3.18
CA GLY A 37 -1.72 2.30 4.13
C GLY A 37 -1.87 1.72 5.51
N LYS A 38 -2.94 2.15 6.20
CA LYS A 38 -3.24 1.74 7.56
C LYS A 38 -4.50 0.90 7.59
N ARG A 39 -4.50 -0.18 8.38
CA ARG A 39 -5.67 -0.99 8.66
C ARG A 39 -6.03 -0.92 10.14
N ASP A 40 -7.27 -0.57 10.40
CA ASP A 40 -7.88 -0.61 11.73
C ASP A 40 -9.11 -1.53 11.69
N GLY A 41 -8.95 -2.75 12.22
CA GLY A 41 -9.96 -3.80 12.13
C GLY A 41 -10.36 -4.15 10.69
N VAL A 42 -11.56 -3.72 10.30
CA VAL A 42 -12.13 -3.93 8.94
C VAL A 42 -11.85 -2.77 7.98
N LEU A 43 -11.48 -1.59 8.50
CA LEU A 43 -11.25 -0.41 7.68
C LEU A 43 -9.81 -0.38 7.19
N PHE A 44 -9.63 -0.22 5.87
CA PHE A 44 -8.33 0.06 5.26
C PHE A 44 -8.34 1.48 4.71
N VAL A 45 -7.49 2.33 5.28
CA VAL A 45 -7.21 3.67 4.79
C VAL A 45 -6.00 3.59 3.87
N SER A 46 -6.25 3.69 2.56
CA SER A 46 -5.18 3.78 1.57
C SER A 46 -4.46 5.11 1.74
N LEU A 47 -3.14 5.05 1.87
CA LEU A 47 -2.27 6.23 1.90
C LEU A 47 -1.55 6.41 0.56
N GLY A 48 -1.44 5.36 -0.25
CA GLY A 48 -0.88 5.44 -1.59
C GLY A 48 -1.18 4.19 -2.42
N GLU A 49 -1.24 4.36 -3.73
CA GLU A 49 -1.52 3.34 -4.72
C GLU A 49 -0.49 3.37 -5.86
N GLY A 50 -0.15 2.23 -6.44
CA GLY A 50 0.87 2.14 -7.48
C GLY A 50 0.66 1.00 -8.47
N THR A 51 1.36 1.09 -9.60
CA THR A 51 1.60 -0.05 -10.49
C THR A 51 2.71 -0.95 -9.97
N SER A 52 3.44 -0.50 -8.94
CA SER A 52 4.39 -1.26 -8.13
C SER A 52 4.25 -0.87 -6.64
N TRP A 53 4.88 -1.65 -5.75
CA TRP A 53 4.96 -1.29 -4.33
C TRP A 53 5.74 0.01 -4.11
N GLU A 54 6.84 0.19 -4.83
CA GLU A 54 7.67 1.39 -4.77
C GLU A 54 6.87 2.66 -5.09
N GLU A 55 6.06 2.62 -6.15
CA GLU A 55 5.16 3.74 -6.50
C GLU A 55 4.13 4.00 -5.42
N ALA A 56 3.52 2.95 -4.87
CA ALA A 56 2.51 3.09 -3.83
C ALA A 56 3.11 3.74 -2.56
N PHE A 57 4.33 3.37 -2.18
CA PHE A 57 5.04 4.01 -1.07
C PHE A 57 5.45 5.46 -1.38
N ALA A 58 5.89 5.73 -2.61
CA ALA A 58 6.23 7.09 -3.02
C ALA A 58 5.01 8.03 -2.98
N GLU A 59 3.84 7.57 -3.45
CA GLU A 59 2.59 8.33 -3.34
C GLU A 59 2.19 8.52 -1.87
N ALA A 60 2.36 7.50 -1.03
CA ALA A 60 2.07 7.62 0.41
C ALA A 60 2.97 8.61 1.15
N ASP A 61 4.20 8.81 0.68
CA ASP A 61 5.10 9.82 1.23
C ASP A 61 4.68 11.24 0.80
N GLN A 62 4.17 11.42 -0.41
CA GLN A 62 3.66 12.71 -0.91
C GLN A 62 2.40 13.18 -0.16
N GLN A 63 1.57 12.26 0.34
CA GLN A 63 0.36 12.61 1.08
C GLN A 63 0.60 12.95 2.57
N ARG A 64 1.85 12.89 3.05
CA ARG A 64 2.21 13.25 4.44
C ARG A 64 2.59 14.73 4.62
N GLU A 65 2.66 15.50 3.55
CA GLU A 65 2.88 16.97 3.55
C GLU A 65 1.55 17.73 3.49
#